data_AF-A0A7J5F1Z2-F1
#
_entry.id   AF-A0A7J5F1Z2-F1
#
_cell.length_a   1.000
_cell.length_b   1.000
_cell.length_c   1.000
_cell.angle_alpha   90.00
_cell.angle_beta   90.00
_cell.angle_gamma   90.00
#
_symmetry.space_group_name_H-M   'P 1'
#
loop_
_entity.id
_entity.type
_entity.pdbx_description
1 polymer ?
#
loop_
_entity_poly.entity_id
_entity_poly.type
_entity_poly.pdbx_seq_one_letter_code
_entity_poly.pdbx_strand_id
1 'polypeptide(L)' 'MSMMEFGQESQFGWEIDHIVPVSCGGTDEPSNLQALHWENNAAKGELYPVWGISENGAVRGAR' A
#
# COMPACT_ATOMS: atom_id res chain seq x y z
N MET A 1 4.86 -18.52 -13.31
CA MET A 1 3.99 -17.35 -13.10
C MET A 1 2.94 -17.36 -14.18
N SER A 2 1.76 -17.87 -13.85
CA SER A 2 0.59 -17.84 -14.74
C SER A 2 -0.04 -16.46 -14.61
N MET A 3 -0.40 -15.84 -15.73
CA MET A 3 -0.95 -14.47 -15.82
C MET A 3 -2.34 -14.30 -15.16
N MET A 4 -2.82 -15.29 -14.41
CA MET A 4 -4.19 -15.41 -13.92
C MET A 4 -4.35 -15.13 -12.42
N GLU A 5 -3.33 -14.66 -11.71
CA GLU A 5 -3.38 -14.43 -10.25
C GLU A 5 -3.63 -12.96 -9.84
N PHE A 6 -4.03 -12.11 -10.79
CA PHE A 6 -4.40 -10.72 -10.50
C PHE A 6 -5.63 -10.67 -9.57
N GLY A 7 -5.53 -9.94 -8.46
CA GLY A 7 -6.61 -9.79 -7.48
C GLY A 7 -7.00 -11.09 -6.75
N GLN A 8 -6.09 -12.06 -6.70
CA GLN A 8 -6.30 -13.31 -5.94
C GLN A 8 -5.48 -13.32 -4.66
N GLU A 9 -6.06 -13.83 -3.56
CA GLU A 9 -5.34 -14.09 -2.31
C GLU A 9 -4.54 -15.41 -2.41
N SER A 10 -3.63 -15.50 -3.38
CA SER A 10 -2.77 -16.68 -3.61
C SER A 10 -1.32 -16.39 -3.23
N GLN A 11 -0.47 -17.43 -3.18
CA GLN A 11 0.96 -17.29 -2.90
C GLN A 11 1.70 -16.32 -3.86
N PHE A 12 1.16 -16.10 -5.06
CA PHE A 12 1.74 -15.21 -6.07
C PHE A 12 0.74 -14.13 -6.53
N GLY A 13 -0.32 -13.94 -5.76
CA GLY A 13 -1.36 -12.97 -6.05
C GLY A 13 -0.83 -11.55 -6.01
N TRP A 14 -1.27 -10.72 -6.95
CA TRP A 14 -0.79 -9.34 -7.04
C TRP A 14 -1.91 -8.39 -7.47
N GLU A 15 -1.75 -7.14 -7.06
CA GLU A 15 -2.69 -6.04 -7.30
C GLU A 15 -1.90 -4.78 -7.70
N ILE A 16 -2.56 -3.84 -8.38
CA ILE A 16 -1.99 -2.51 -8.65
C ILE A 16 -2.61 -1.55 -7.64
N ASP A 17 -1.77 -0.84 -6.89
CA ASP A 17 -2.21 0.14 -5.90
C ASP A 17 -1.36 1.41 -5.95
N HIS A 18 -1.87 2.50 -5.37
CA HIS A 18 -1.18 3.78 -5.35
C HIS A 18 0.05 3.75 -4.43
N ILE A 19 1.18 4.34 -4.83
CA ILE A 19 2.36 4.50 -3.96
C ILE A 19 2.01 5.45 -2.79
N VAL A 20 1.45 6.61 -3.14
CA VAL A 20 0.81 7.56 -2.22
C VAL A 20 -0.70 7.40 -2.37
N PRO A 21 -1.46 7.03 -1.33
CA PRO A 21 -2.92 7.00 -1.38
C PRO A 21 -3.50 8.36 -1.73
N VAL A 22 -4.64 8.34 -2.42
CA VAL A 22 -5.40 9.53 -2.79
C VAL A 22 -5.76 10.37 -1.55
N SER A 23 -6.05 9.73 -0.41
CA SER A 23 -6.33 10.42 0.87
C SER A 23 -5.17 11.28 1.38
N CYS A 24 -3.95 11.02 0.91
CA CYS A 24 -2.73 11.74 1.29
C CYS A 24 -2.19 12.62 0.14
N GLY A 25 -3.00 12.90 -0.87
CA GLY A 25 -2.62 13.74 -2.02
C GLY A 25 -1.92 12.98 -3.15
N GLY A 26 -2.01 11.65 -3.16
CA GLY A 26 -1.58 10.85 -4.30
C GLY A 26 -2.45 11.06 -5.53
N THR A 27 -1.86 10.85 -6.71
CA THR A 27 -2.52 11.00 -8.02
C THR A 27 -2.78 9.65 -8.68
N ASP A 28 -3.71 9.59 -9.63
CA ASP A 28 -3.93 8.39 -10.46
C ASP A 28 -2.92 8.30 -11.62
N GLU A 29 -1.83 9.06 -11.56
CA GLU A 29 -0.80 9.01 -12.59
C GLU A 29 -0.06 7.66 -12.54
N PRO A 30 0.33 7.09 -13.69
CA PRO A 30 1.09 5.85 -13.73
C PRO A 30 2.39 5.88 -12.89
N SER A 31 2.95 7.07 -12.66
CA SER A 31 4.11 7.30 -11.78
C SER A 31 3.82 7.04 -10.31
N ASN A 32 2.55 7.13 -9.89
CA ASN A 32 2.09 6.87 -8.53
C ASN A 32 1.40 5.49 -8.41
N LEU A 33 1.51 4.60 -9.40
CA LEU A 33 0.96 3.24 -9.34
C LEU A 33 2.07 2.20 -9.29
N GLN A 34 1.88 1.16 -8.49
CA GLN A 34 2.83 0.04 -8.38
C GLN A 34 2.09 -1.30 -8.28
N ALA A 35 2.69 -2.34 -8.87
CA ALA A 35 2.24 -3.71 -8.66
C ALA A 35 2.82 -4.24 -7.33
N LEU A 36 1.95 -4.79 -6.48
CA LEU A 36 2.28 -5.30 -5.16
C LEU A 36 1.66 -6.68 -4.94
N HIS A 37 2.27 -7.48 -4.07
CA HIS A 37 1.62 -8.67 -3.55
C HIS A 37 0.37 -8.28 -2.74
N TRP A 38 -0.71 -9.05 -2.84
CA TRP A 38 -2.00 -8.72 -2.22
C TRP A 38 -1.88 -8.52 -0.69
N GLU A 39 -1.08 -9.34 0.01
CA GLU A 39 -0.86 -9.20 1.46
C GLU A 39 -0.21 -7.85 1.82
N ASN A 40 0.74 -7.40 0.99
CA ASN A 40 1.41 -6.11 1.20
C ASN A 40 0.45 -4.96 0.94
N ASN A 41 -0.43 -5.10 -0.07
CA ASN A 41 -1.46 -4.11 -0.35
C ASN A 41 -2.46 -3.99 0.81
N ALA A 42 -2.94 -5.13 1.33
CA ALA A 42 -3.84 -5.18 2.47
C ALA A 42 -3.24 -4.51 3.72
N ALA A 43 -1.97 -4.79 4.05
CA ALA A 43 -1.28 -4.16 5.17
C ALA A 43 -1.02 -2.66 4.97
N LYS A 44 -0.82 -2.21 3.72
CA LYS A 44 -0.54 -0.80 3.38
C LYS A 44 -1.75 0.11 3.62
N GLY A 45 -2.97 -0.37 3.35
CA GLY A 45 -4.20 0.39 3.59
C GLY A 45 -4.39 0.82 5.04
N GLU A 46 -3.93 0.00 6.00
CA GLU A 46 -4.01 0.28 7.44
C GLU A 46 -2.87 1.18 7.94
N LEU A 47 -1.75 1.22 7.22
CA LEU A 47 -0.48 1.78 7.71
C LEU A 47 -0.04 3.05 6.96
N TYR A 48 -0.75 3.53 5.95
CA TYR A 48 -0.34 4.75 5.23
C TYR A 48 -0.94 6.05 5.82
N PRO A 49 -0.13 7.10 6.06
CA PRO A 49 1.33 7.09 6.05
C PRO A 49 1.86 6.78 7.44
N VAL A 50 2.74 5.77 7.57
CA VAL A 50 3.72 5.77 8.65
C VAL A 50 4.75 6.86 8.31
N TRP A 51 4.36 8.13 8.46
CA TRP A 51 5.32 9.23 8.66
C TRP A 51 5.82 9.17 10.11
N GLY A 52 6.36 8.02 10.48
CA GLY A 52 6.98 7.78 11.76
C GLY A 52 8.45 8.18 11.80
N ILE A 53 8.87 9.22 11.09
CA ILE A 53 10.04 9.97 11.54
C ILE A 53 9.53 10.90 12.64
N SER A 54 9.42 10.36 13.85
CA SER A 54 9.36 11.20 15.05
C SER A 54 10.72 11.89 15.16
N GLU A 55 10.87 13.06 14.56
CA GLU A 55 11.94 13.95 14.99
C GLU A 55 11.58 14.71 16.27
N ASN A 56 10.31 14.75 16.75
CA ASN A 56 9.94 15.13 18.12
C ASN A 56 8.46 14.81 18.50
N GLY A 57 8.11 13.55 18.80
CA GLY A 57 6.98 13.29 19.71
C GLY A 57 5.87 12.34 19.24
N ALA A 58 5.77 11.23 19.97
CA ALA A 58 4.57 10.43 20.23
C ALA A 58 3.79 9.84 19.04
N VAL A 59 4.16 8.62 18.65
CA VAL A 59 3.22 7.70 17.99
C VAL A 59 2.13 7.25 18.98
N ARG A 60 0.97 7.89 18.92
CA ARG A 60 -0.32 7.30 19.33
C ARG A 60 -1.07 7.00 18.03
N GLY A 61 -1.57 5.82 17.76
CA GLY A 61 -1.57 4.55 18.47
C GLY A 61 -2.35 3.61 17.57
N ALA A 62 -1.85 2.40 17.38
CA ALA A 62 -2.70 1.29 16.99
C ALA A 62 -3.55 0.94 18.21
N ARG A 63 -4.85 1.16 18.11
CA ARG A 63 -5.88 0.58 18.98
C ARG A 63 -6.89 -0.10 18.10
#